data_AF-A0A7S1EJW6-F1
#
_entry.id   AF-A0A7S1EJW6-F1
#
_cell.length_a   1.000
_cell.length_b   1.000
_cell.length_c   1.000
_cell.angle_alpha   90.00
_cell.angle_beta   90.00
_cell.angle_gamma   90.00
#
_symmetry.space_group_name_H-M   'P 1'
#
loop_
_entity.id
_entity.type
_entity.pdbx_description
1 polymer ?
#
loop_
_entity_poly.entity_id
_entity_poly.type
_entity_poly.pdbx_seq_one_letter_code
_entity_poly.pdbx_strand_id
1 'polypeptide(L)'
;KMLALYNRRYPGITVSVSTGNSQDVLERLLDYRADVGVLAQFSRDRRFVAVPYSEHPIVILVPAGHRFAKRRSIRTAELAGEPLIMREQGSTTRKAIEAALKSAGV
;
A
#
# COMPACT_ATOMS: atom_id res chain seq x y z
N LYS A 1 11.33 -1.88 -9.75
CA LYS A 1 11.92 -2.51 -10.98
C LYS A 1 11.05 -2.35 -12.23
N MET A 2 9.72 -2.32 -12.13
CA MET A 2 8.80 -2.25 -13.28
C MET A 2 9.13 -1.14 -14.30
N LEU A 3 9.21 0.12 -13.87
CA LEU A 3 9.44 1.26 -14.78
C LEU A 3 10.80 1.18 -15.51
N ALA A 4 11.85 0.74 -14.81
CA ALA A 4 13.18 0.58 -15.40
C ALA A 4 13.19 -0.50 -16.50
N LEU A 5 12.47 -1.61 -16.28
CA LEU A 5 12.32 -2.66 -17.30
C LEU A 5 11.50 -2.16 -18.50
N TYR A 6 10.45 -1.37 -18.25
CA TYR A 6 9.62 -0.79 -19.30
C TYR A 6 10.41 0.19 -20.18
N ASN A 7 11.14 1.15 -19.60
CA ASN A 7 11.99 2.09 -20.35
C ASN A 7 13.05 1.37 -21.18
N ARG A 8 13.66 0.30 -20.64
CA ARG A 8 14.66 -0.48 -21.39
C ARG A 8 14.04 -1.25 -22.55
N ARG A 9 12.79 -1.70 -22.41
CA ARG A 9 12.03 -2.40 -23.47
C ARG A 9 11.53 -1.43 -24.54
N TYR A 10 11.16 -0.20 -24.15
CA TYR A 10 10.55 0.82 -25.01
C TYR A 10 11.22 2.19 -24.84
N PRO A 11 12.42 2.39 -25.39
CA PRO A 11 13.24 3.59 -25.13
C PRO A 11 12.66 4.89 -25.71
N GLY A 12 11.73 4.82 -26.67
CA GLY A 12 11.08 5.99 -27.27
C GLY A 12 9.88 6.52 -26.48
N ILE A 13 9.50 5.86 -25.37
CA ILE A 13 8.37 6.27 -24.55
C ILE A 13 8.87 7.04 -23.33
N THR A 14 8.39 8.26 -23.15
CA THR A 14 8.62 9.04 -21.93
C THR A 14 7.60 8.62 -20.87
N VAL A 15 8.09 8.17 -19.71
CA VAL A 15 7.23 7.79 -18.57
C VAL A 15 7.29 8.87 -17.50
N SER A 16 6.13 9.39 -17.11
CA SER A 16 5.95 10.29 -15.96
C SER A 16 5.37 9.54 -14.78
N VAL A 17 5.83 9.86 -13.57
CA VAL A 17 5.35 9.23 -12.32
C VAL A 17 5.00 10.31 -11.33
N SER A 18 3.84 10.14 -10.71
CA SER A 18 3.40 10.99 -9.61
C SER A 18 2.80 10.13 -8.51
N THR A 19 3.01 10.54 -7.26
CA THR A 19 2.46 9.87 -6.09
C THR A 19 1.32 10.69 -5.49
N GLY A 20 0.32 10.00 -4.97
CA GLY A 20 -0.81 10.55 -4.24
C GLY A 20 -1.51 9.43 -3.47
N ASN A 21 -2.49 9.79 -2.65
CA ASN A 21 -3.36 8.80 -2.04
C ASN A 21 -4.28 8.16 -3.11
N SER A 22 -5.06 7.13 -2.73
CA SER A 22 -5.92 6.43 -3.68
C SER A 22 -6.95 7.34 -4.36
N GLN A 23 -7.48 8.34 -3.66
CA GLN A 23 -8.42 9.30 -4.21
C GLN A 23 -7.77 10.16 -5.29
N ASP A 24 -6.59 10.71 -5.02
CA ASP A 24 -5.85 11.55 -5.98
C ASP A 24 -5.55 10.78 -7.28
N VAL A 25 -5.23 9.49 -7.16
CA VAL A 25 -4.94 8.63 -8.32
C VAL A 25 -6.20 8.40 -9.16
N LEU A 26 -7.34 8.12 -8.52
CA LEU A 26 -8.61 7.91 -9.23
C LEU A 26 -9.10 9.17 -9.92
N GLU A 27 -8.97 10.33 -9.29
CA GLU A 27 -9.31 11.63 -9.90
C GLU A 27 -8.43 11.91 -11.13
N ARG A 28 -7.11 11.66 -11.05
CA ARG A 28 -6.22 11.82 -12.19
C ARG A 28 -6.56 10.90 -13.37
N LEU A 29 -7.05 9.70 -13.11
CA LEU A 29 -7.51 8.78 -14.16
C LEU A 29 -8.81 9.28 -14.81
N LEU A 30 -9.77 9.78 -14.01
CA LEU A 30 -11.04 10.32 -14.51
C LEU A 30 -10.84 11.59 -15.34
N ASP A 31 -9.88 12.43 -14.93
CA ASP A 31 -9.55 13.68 -15.60
C ASP A 31 -8.52 13.52 -16.73
N TYR A 32 -8.17 12.27 -17.10
CA TYR A 32 -7.19 11.94 -18.14
C TYR A 32 -5.80 12.56 -17.92
N ARG A 33 -5.44 12.85 -16.67
CA ARG A 33 -4.12 13.33 -16.26
C ARG A 33 -3.14 12.19 -15.98
N ALA A 34 -3.63 10.96 -15.93
CA ALA A 34 -2.83 9.75 -15.84
C ALA A 34 -3.48 8.64 -16.68
N ASP A 35 -2.65 7.76 -17.25
CA ASP A 35 -3.13 6.62 -18.04
C ASP A 35 -3.31 5.35 -17.20
N VAL A 36 -2.48 5.18 -16.17
CA VAL A 36 -2.44 3.98 -15.31
C VAL A 36 -2.30 4.39 -13.85
N GLY A 37 -3.17 3.83 -13.00
CA GLY A 37 -3.09 3.97 -11.56
C GLY A 37 -2.65 2.66 -10.90
N VAL A 38 -1.74 2.75 -9.93
CA VAL A 38 -1.36 1.62 -9.07
C VAL A 38 -1.88 1.90 -7.67
N LEU A 39 -2.84 1.09 -7.23
CA LEU A 39 -3.56 1.28 -5.97
C LEU A 39 -3.34 0.08 -5.05
N ALA A 40 -3.17 0.36 -3.75
CA ALA A 40 -3.05 -0.69 -2.74
C ALA A 40 -4.39 -1.43 -2.50
N GLN A 41 -5.50 -0.73 -2.69
CA GLN A 41 -6.84 -1.29 -2.62
C GLN A 41 -7.74 -0.53 -3.59
N PHE A 42 -8.63 -1.25 -4.25
CA PHE A 42 -9.61 -0.68 -5.18
C PHE A 42 -10.98 -1.30 -4.92
N SER A 43 -11.99 -0.44 -4.75
CA SER A 43 -13.39 -0.84 -4.71
C SER A 43 -13.94 -0.86 -6.12
N ARG A 44 -14.80 -1.83 -6.45
CA ARG A 44 -15.39 -1.94 -7.79
C ARG A 44 -16.07 -0.62 -8.18
N ASP A 45 -15.69 -0.12 -9.34
CA ASP A 45 -16.29 1.04 -9.99
C ASP A 45 -16.30 0.78 -11.50
N ARG A 46 -17.46 0.93 -12.13
CA ARG A 46 -17.70 0.58 -13.54
C ARG A 46 -16.91 1.46 -14.51
N ARG A 47 -16.38 2.59 -14.04
CA ARG A 47 -15.57 3.53 -14.84
C ARG A 47 -14.14 3.05 -15.05
N PHE A 48 -13.68 2.05 -14.29
CA PHE A 48 -12.30 1.58 -14.35
C PHE A 48 -12.23 0.08 -14.62
N VAL A 49 -11.16 -0.32 -15.32
CA VAL A 49 -10.72 -1.71 -15.37
C VAL A 49 -9.59 -1.87 -14.37
N ALA A 50 -9.77 -2.76 -13.41
CA ALA A 50 -8.76 -3.08 -12.40
C ALA A 50 -8.29 -4.52 -12.58
N VAL A 51 -6.97 -4.70 -12.58
CA VAL A 51 -6.32 -6.01 -12.68
C VAL A 51 -5.40 -6.19 -11.47
N PRO A 52 -5.47 -7.34 -10.77
CA PRO A 52 -4.52 -7.64 -9.70
C PRO A 52 -3.08 -7.60 -10.23
N TYR A 53 -2.25 -6.76 -9.62
CA TYR A 53 -0.85 -6.60 -10.04
C TYR A 53 0.11 -7.32 -9.09
N SER A 54 -0.05 -7.12 -7.79
CA SER A 54 0.85 -7.70 -6.79
C SER A 54 0.23 -7.64 -5.39
N GLU A 55 0.56 -8.61 -4.56
CA GLU A 55 0.20 -8.67 -3.15
C GLU A 55 1.46 -8.51 -2.29
N HIS A 56 1.36 -7.68 -1.25
CA HIS A 56 2.45 -7.44 -0.31
C HIS A 56 1.93 -7.62 1.12
N PRO A 57 2.61 -8.43 1.95
CA PRO A 57 2.23 -8.56 3.35
C PRO A 57 2.47 -7.23 4.08
N ILE A 58 1.56 -6.89 4.99
CA ILE A 58 1.84 -5.84 5.97
C ILE A 58 2.68 -6.47 7.07
N VAL A 59 3.83 -5.87 7.33
CA VAL A 59 4.79 -6.33 8.34
C VAL A 59 5.04 -5.23 9.36
N ILE A 60 5.38 -5.63 10.58
CA ILE A 60 5.88 -4.71 11.59
C ILE A 60 7.39 -4.54 11.44
N LEU A 61 7.86 -3.31 11.63
CA LEU A 61 9.27 -2.99 11.71
C LEU A 61 9.56 -2.58 13.14
N VAL A 62 10.60 -3.17 13.74
CA VAL A 62 10.96 -2.93 15.14
C VAL A 62 12.47 -2.67 15.26
N PRO A 63 12.92 -1.92 16.28
CA PRO A 63 14.33 -1.79 16.60
C PRO A 63 15.00 -3.15 16.83
N ALA A 64 16.30 -3.26 16.54
CA ALA A 64 17.04 -4.53 16.65
C ALA A 64 17.00 -5.16 18.06
N GLY A 65 16.85 -4.36 19.12
CA GLY A 65 16.71 -4.81 20.50
C GLY A 65 15.27 -5.14 20.94
N HIS A 66 14.27 -4.94 20.09
CA HIS A 66 12.88 -5.17 20.43
C HIS A 66 12.59 -6.66 20.65
N ARG A 67 11.66 -7.00 21.55
CA ARG A 67 11.28 -8.40 21.84
C ARG A 67 10.82 -9.21 20.63
N PHE A 68 10.38 -8.53 19.56
CA PHE A 68 9.95 -9.14 18.30
C PHE A 68 11.05 -9.24 17.24
N ALA A 69 12.21 -8.61 17.42
CA ALA A 69 13.22 -8.45 16.36
C ALA A 69 13.74 -9.78 15.80
N LYS A 70 13.82 -10.83 16.63
CA LYS A 70 14.29 -12.17 16.24
C LYS A 70 13.17 -13.11 15.78
N ARG A 71 11.93 -12.63 15.74
CA ARG A 71 10.76 -13.46 15.41
C ARG A 71 10.41 -13.30 13.94
N ARG A 72 10.08 -14.43 13.28
CA ARG A 72 9.59 -14.44 11.90
C ARG A 72 8.13 -13.98 11.78
N SER A 73 7.35 -14.14 12.84
CA SER A 73 5.95 -13.73 12.90
C SER A 73 5.48 -13.47 14.33
N ILE A 74 4.41 -12.70 14.44
CA ILE A 74 3.68 -12.41 15.67
C ILE A 74 2.18 -12.57 15.40
N ARG A 75 1.39 -12.79 16.46
CA ARG A 75 -0.06 -12.67 16.40
C ARG A 75 -0.43 -11.19 16.58
N THR A 76 -1.47 -10.73 15.90
CA THR A 76 -1.96 -9.35 16.03
C THR A 76 -2.27 -8.95 17.47
N ALA A 77 -2.82 -9.88 18.27
CA ALA A 77 -3.09 -9.67 19.69
C ALA A 77 -1.84 -9.33 20.53
N GLU A 78 -0.64 -9.72 20.07
CA GLU A 78 0.61 -9.41 20.78
C GLU A 78 1.04 -7.95 20.62
N LEU A 79 0.38 -7.18 19.76
CA LEU A 79 0.55 -5.73 19.63
C LEU A 79 -0.21 -4.94 20.71
N ALA A 80 -1.05 -5.60 21.52
CA ALA A 80 -1.72 -4.95 22.63
C ALA A 80 -0.70 -4.32 23.59
N GLY A 81 -0.87 -3.02 23.86
CA GLY A 81 0.02 -2.24 24.73
C GLY A 81 1.35 -1.82 24.10
N GLU A 82 1.63 -2.16 22.84
CA GLU A 82 2.83 -1.68 22.14
C GLU A 82 2.61 -0.25 21.60
N PRO A 83 3.57 0.67 21.76
CA PRO A 83 3.52 1.96 21.10
C PRO A 83 3.72 1.79 19.59
N LEU A 84 2.75 2.26 18.79
CA LEU A 84 2.78 2.16 17.33
C LEU A 84 2.95 3.53 16.68
N ILE A 85 3.96 3.66 15.82
CA ILE A 85 4.07 4.79 14.89
C ILE A 85 3.20 4.47 13.68
N MET A 86 2.09 5.18 13.54
CA MET A 86 1.09 4.94 12.51
C MET A 86 1.21 5.93 11.35
N ARG A 87 0.76 5.50 10.17
CA ARG A 87 0.64 6.37 9.00
C ARG A 87 -0.44 7.44 9.16
N GLU A 88 -0.47 8.39 8.25
CA GLU A 88 -1.50 9.41 8.13
C GLU A 88 -2.91 8.80 7.95
N GLN A 89 -3.94 9.56 8.35
CA GLN A 89 -5.32 9.17 8.12
C GLN A 89 -5.61 9.04 6.62
N GLY A 90 -6.42 8.05 6.24
CA GLY A 90 -6.71 7.76 4.83
C GLY A 90 -5.77 6.73 4.19
N SER A 91 -4.59 6.50 4.76
CA SER A 91 -3.65 5.47 4.31
C SER A 91 -4.28 4.07 4.30
N THR A 92 -4.17 3.36 3.19
CA THR A 92 -4.69 1.98 3.06
C THR A 92 -4.00 1.03 4.04
N THR A 93 -2.69 1.17 4.22
CA THR A 93 -1.93 0.37 5.19
C THR A 93 -2.41 0.62 6.62
N ARG A 94 -2.70 1.88 6.99
CA ARG A 94 -3.24 2.21 8.30
C ARG A 94 -4.60 1.58 8.52
N LYS A 95 -5.53 1.75 7.57
CA LYS A 95 -6.87 1.15 7.65
C LYS A 95 -6.81 -0.37 7.83
N ALA A 96 -5.90 -1.04 7.10
CA ALA A 96 -5.72 -2.48 7.21
C ALA A 96 -5.20 -2.91 8.61
N ILE A 97 -4.24 -2.17 9.18
CA ILE A 97 -3.76 -2.42 10.55
C ILE A 97 -4.85 -2.16 11.59
N GLU A 98 -5.56 -1.04 11.50
CA GLU A 98 -6.66 -0.70 12.43
C GLU A 98 -7.76 -1.77 12.39
N ALA A 99 -8.13 -2.25 11.20
CA ALA A 99 -9.09 -3.33 11.03
C ALA A 99 -8.59 -4.65 11.64
N ALA A 100 -7.31 -4.98 11.46
CA ALA A 100 -6.71 -6.19 12.02
C ALA A 100 -6.64 -6.14 13.56
N LEU A 101 -6.24 -5.01 14.14
CA LEU A 101 -6.19 -4.79 15.59
C LEU A 101 -7.59 -4.91 16.21
N LYS A 102 -8.58 -4.21 15.63
CA LYS A 102 -9.97 -4.29 16.06
C LYS A 102 -10.51 -5.73 16.02
N SER A 103 -10.20 -6.46 14.95
CA SER A 103 -10.64 -7.87 14.81
C SER A 103 -9.96 -8.80 15.83
N ALA A 104 -8.77 -8.43 16.31
CA ALA A 104 -8.04 -9.16 17.35
C ALA A 104 -8.39 -8.73 18.78
N GLY A 105 -9.30 -7.77 18.95
CA GLY A 105 -9.68 -7.23 20.27
C GLY A 105 -8.61 -6.33 20.89
N VAL A 106 -7.77 -5.70 20.07
CA VAL A 106 -6.71 -4.76 20.48
C VAL A 106 -7.14 -3.32 20.21
#